data_AF-A0A4Q8XNR1-F1
#
_entry.id   AF-A0A4Q8XNR1-F1
#
_cell.length_a   1.000
_cell.length_b   1.000
_cell.length_c   1.000
_cell.angle_alpha   90.00
_cell.angle_beta   90.00
_cell.angle_gamma   90.00
#
_symmetry.space_group_name_H-M   'P 1'
#
loop_
_entity.id
_entity.type
_entity.pdbx_description
1 polymer ?
#
loop_
_entity_poly.entity_id
_entity_poly.type
_entity_poly.pdbx_seq_one_letter_code
_entity_poly.pdbx_strand_id
1 'polypeptide(L)'
;MSDVPNPKSLPSDEVLADRLGLTTREFQRYRTQNLVTVSSTAAVGESEGLMVICQLGNRFWEGHVVNGCITFEEVRFLRGKRATNPR
;
A
#
# COMPACT_ATOMS: atom_id res chain seq x y z
N MET A 1 -0.07 -16.55 28.58
CA MET A 1 0.64 -16.07 27.38
C MET A 1 -0.44 -15.79 26.37
N SER A 2 -0.73 -14.51 26.11
CA SER A 2 -1.80 -14.12 25.20
C SER A 2 -1.29 -14.27 23.77
N ASP A 3 -1.92 -15.15 22.99
CA ASP A 3 -1.75 -15.21 21.54
C ASP A 3 -2.07 -13.82 20.99
N VAL A 4 -1.03 -13.10 20.59
CA VAL A 4 -1.19 -11.81 19.90
C VAL A 4 -1.83 -12.16 18.55
N PRO A 5 -3.03 -11.66 18.21
CA PRO A 5 -3.64 -11.94 16.93
C PRO A 5 -2.74 -11.29 15.87
N ASN A 6 -1.91 -12.12 15.25
CA ASN A 6 -0.95 -11.71 14.23
C ASN A 6 -1.74 -10.95 13.15
N PRO A 7 -1.40 -9.70 12.83
CA PRO A 7 -2.17 -8.93 11.87
C PRO A 7 -2.23 -9.68 10.55
N LYS A 8 -3.47 -9.92 10.12
CA LYS A 8 -3.83 -10.70 8.93
C LYS A 8 -3.00 -10.20 7.74
N SER A 9 -2.40 -11.16 7.05
CA SER A 9 -1.35 -11.01 6.04
C SER A 9 -1.59 -9.90 5.03
N LEU A 10 -0.50 -9.31 4.53
CA LEU A 10 -0.50 -8.45 3.36
C LEU A 10 -1.28 -9.09 2.19
N PRO A 11 -2.01 -8.30 1.38
CA PRO A 11 -2.56 -8.77 0.11
C PRO A 11 -1.46 -9.35 -0.79
N SER A 12 -1.83 -10.27 -1.68
CA SER A 12 -0.89 -10.85 -2.62
C SER A 12 -0.34 -9.81 -3.60
N ASP A 13 0.84 -10.08 -4.16
CA ASP A 13 1.44 -9.24 -5.20
C ASP A 13 0.50 -9.03 -6.40
N GLU A 14 -0.35 -10.01 -6.73
CA GLU A 14 -1.35 -9.89 -7.80
C GLU A 14 -2.39 -8.82 -7.49
N VAL A 15 -2.92 -8.80 -6.25
CA VAL A 15 -3.89 -7.80 -5.82
C VAL A 15 -3.24 -6.41 -5.78
N LEU A 16 -2.03 -6.31 -5.22
CA LEU A 16 -1.31 -5.03 -5.17
C LEU A 16 -0.92 -4.51 -6.56
N ALA A 17 -0.59 -5.41 -7.49
CA ALA A 17 -0.29 -5.08 -8.89
C ALA A 17 -1.53 -4.51 -9.59
N ASP A 18 -2.69 -5.15 -9.45
CA ASP A 18 -3.96 -4.68 -10.01
C ASP A 18 -4.28 -3.25 -9.54
N ARG A 19 -4.09 -2.97 -8.24
CA ARG A 19 -4.33 -1.63 -7.66
C ARG A 19 -3.40 -0.54 -8.17
N LEU A 20 -2.21 -0.90 -8.62
CA LEU A 20 -1.30 0.03 -9.29
C LEU A 20 -1.51 0.08 -10.81
N GLY A 21 -2.34 -0.78 -11.39
CA GLY A 21 -2.52 -0.92 -12.83
C GLY A 21 -1.32 -1.59 -13.52
N LEU A 22 -0.68 -2.55 -12.83
CA LEU A 22 0.48 -3.30 -13.30
C LEU A 22 0.11 -4.77 -13.47
N THR A 23 0.89 -5.49 -14.29
CA THR A 23 0.93 -6.95 -14.22
C THR A 23 1.70 -7.41 -12.97
N THR A 24 1.40 -8.59 -12.45
CA THR A 24 2.14 -9.19 -11.32
C THR A 24 3.65 -9.26 -11.59
N ARG A 25 4.04 -9.55 -12.83
CA ARG A 25 5.46 -9.60 -13.25
C ARG A 25 6.13 -8.24 -13.19
N GLU A 26 5.47 -7.19 -13.66
CA GLU A 26 5.98 -5.82 -13.58
C GLU A 26 6.10 -5.37 -12.13
N PHE A 27 5.09 -5.65 -11.32
CA PHE A 27 5.10 -5.34 -9.90
C PHE A 27 6.29 -5.97 -9.18
N GLN A 28 6.52 -7.27 -9.36
CA GLN A 28 7.67 -7.98 -8.78
C GLN A 28 9.01 -7.38 -9.26
N ARG A 29 9.14 -7.12 -10.57
CA ARG A 29 10.33 -6.48 -11.14
C ARG A 29 10.56 -5.07 -10.57
N TYR A 30 9.50 -4.30 -10.38
CA TYR A 30 9.60 -2.94 -9.86
C TYR A 30 9.87 -2.91 -8.35
N ARG A 31 9.39 -3.90 -7.59
CA ARG A 31 9.79 -4.07 -6.19
C ARG A 31 11.28 -4.36 -6.05
N THR A 32 11.84 -5.25 -6.87
CA THR A 32 13.29 -5.55 -6.82
C THR A 32 14.17 -4.37 -7.23
N GLN A 33 13.62 -3.44 -8.01
CA GLN A 33 14.28 -2.20 -8.43
C GLN A 33 14.01 -1.02 -7.49
N ASN A 34 13.28 -1.22 -6.38
CA ASN A 34 12.84 -0.16 -5.46
C ASN A 34 12.00 0.96 -6.12
N LEU A 35 11.32 0.65 -7.23
CA LEU A 35 10.37 1.56 -7.89
C LEU A 35 8.96 1.46 -7.27
N VAL A 36 8.63 0.27 -6.76
CA VAL A 36 7.41 0.02 -5.97
C VAL A 36 7.80 -0.15 -4.51
N THR A 37 7.18 0.65 -3.65
CA THR A 37 7.31 0.52 -2.19
C THR A 37 6.00 -0.05 -1.65
N VAL A 38 6.10 -1.07 -0.79
CA VAL A 38 4.96 -1.60 -0.03
C VAL A 38 5.32 -1.49 1.45
N SER A 39 4.49 -0.80 2.21
CA SER A 39 4.58 -0.75 3.66
C SER A 39 3.24 -1.13 4.27
N SER A 40 3.30 -1.65 5.50
CA SER A 40 2.11 -1.97 6.24
C SER A 40 2.27 -1.69 7.71
N THR A 41 1.22 -1.20 8.34
CA THR A 41 1.16 -0.91 9.76
C THR A 41 -0.12 -1.46 10.34
N ALA A 42 -0.10 -1.94 11.59
CA ALA A 42 -1.33 -2.31 12.26
C ALA A 42 -2.28 -1.09 12.32
N ALA A 43 -3.54 -1.29 11.96
CA ALA A 43 -4.56 -0.26 12.14
C ALA A 43 -4.78 -0.05 13.65
N VAL A 44 -4.80 1.21 14.11
CA VAL A 44 -5.02 1.56 15.51
C VAL A 44 -6.46 2.06 15.66
N GLY A 45 -7.32 1.33 16.39
CA GLY A 45 -8.73 1.69 16.62
C GLY A 45 -9.67 0.49 16.72
N GLU A 46 -10.98 0.74 16.60
CA GLU A 46 -12.06 -0.27 16.75
C GLU A 46 -12.07 -1.36 15.65
N SER A 47 -11.37 -1.14 14.54
CA SER A 47 -11.27 -2.12 13.46
C SER A 47 -9.88 -2.77 13.47
N GLU A 48 -9.79 -3.97 14.03
CA GLU A 48 -8.59 -4.79 13.97
C GLU A 48 -8.23 -5.09 12.50
N GLY A 49 -7.09 -4.58 12.02
CA GLY A 49 -6.70 -4.73 10.62
C GLY A 49 -5.27 -4.27 10.32
N LEU A 50 -4.93 -4.31 9.03
CA LEU A 50 -3.65 -3.88 8.50
C LEU A 50 -3.88 -2.72 7.54
N MET A 51 -3.30 -1.55 7.83
CA MET A 51 -3.19 -0.48 6.86
C MET A 51 -2.03 -0.80 5.93
N VAL A 52 -2.28 -0.85 4.64
CA VAL A 52 -1.30 -1.16 3.59
C VAL A 52 -1.17 0.05 2.69
N ILE A 53 0.07 0.48 2.45
CA ILE A 53 0.39 1.55 1.51
C ILE A 53 1.26 0.96 0.43
N CYS A 54 0.84 1.15 -0.82
CA CYS A 54 1.58 0.77 -2.00
C CYS A 54 1.83 1.99 -2.87
N GLN A 55 3.10 2.27 -3.19
CA GLN A 55 3.51 3.45 -3.92
C GLN A 55 4.25 3.06 -5.20
N LEU A 56 3.89 3.71 -6.31
CA LEU A 56 4.64 3.71 -7.57
C LEU A 56 4.76 5.14 -8.08
N GLY A 57 5.98 5.70 -8.03
CA GLY A 57 6.23 7.08 -8.44
C GLY A 57 5.35 8.07 -7.67
N ASN A 58 4.43 8.74 -8.38
CA ASN A 58 3.48 9.69 -7.81
C ASN A 58 2.12 9.07 -7.42
N ARG A 59 1.86 7.81 -7.76
CA ARG A 59 0.61 7.11 -7.42
C ARG A 59 0.78 6.39 -6.09
N PHE A 60 -0.18 6.59 -5.20
CA PHE A 60 -0.29 5.95 -3.91
C PHE A 60 -1.62 5.23 -3.86
N TRP A 61 -1.59 3.95 -3.55
CA TRP A 61 -2.75 3.20 -3.12
C TRP A 61 -2.64 2.96 -1.63
N GLU A 62 -3.73 3.19 -0.91
CA GLU A 62 -3.86 2.90 0.51
C GLU A 62 -5.08 2.00 0.71
N GLY A 63 -4.91 0.93 1.48
CA GLY A 63 -5.97 -0.02 1.74
C GLY A 63 -6.01 -0.45 3.20
N HIS A 64 -7.22 -0.54 3.75
CA HIS A 64 -7.45 -1.13 5.06
C HIS A 64 -7.88 -2.59 4.90
N VAL A 65 -7.05 -3.51 5.39
CA VAL A 65 -7.22 -4.95 5.20
C VAL A 65 -7.65 -5.61 6.52
N VAL A 66 -8.84 -6.21 6.53
CA VAL A 66 -9.40 -6.94 7.66
C VAL A 66 -9.68 -8.37 7.21
N ASN A 67 -9.10 -9.35 7.89
CA ASN A 67 -9.24 -10.79 7.56
C ASN A 67 -8.83 -11.14 6.11
N GLY A 68 -7.85 -10.42 5.54
CA GLY A 68 -7.45 -10.60 4.14
C GLY A 68 -8.39 -9.92 3.12
N CYS A 69 -9.46 -9.27 3.58
CA CYS A 69 -10.38 -8.51 2.75
C CYS A 69 -10.06 -7.01 2.82
N ILE A 70 -10.05 -6.33 1.67
CA ILE A 70 -9.95 -4.88 1.60
C ILE A 70 -11.32 -4.30 1.97
N THR A 71 -11.38 -3.57 3.10
CA THR A 71 -12.62 -2.96 3.62
C THR A 71 -12.73 -1.47 3.26
N PHE A 72 -11.60 -0.84 2.98
CA PHE A 72 -11.50 0.52 2.49
C PHE A 72 -10.30 0.61 1.56
N GLU A 73 -10.42 1.39 0.49
CA GLU A 73 -9.29 1.73 -0.35
C GLU A 73 -9.40 3.15 -0.90
N GLU A 74 -8.25 3.78 -1.08
CA GLU A 74 -8.13 5.10 -1.70
C GLU A 74 -6.90 5.13 -2.60
N VAL A 75 -7.04 5.77 -3.77
CA VAL A 75 -5.90 6.10 -4.64
C VAL A 75 -5.67 7.59 -4.62
N ARG A 76 -4.46 8.00 -4.25
CA ARG A 76 -4.02 9.38 -4.20
C ARG A 76 -2.84 9.59 -5.14
N PHE A 77 -2.73 10.81 -5.68
CA PHE A 77 -1.59 11.20 -6.50
C PHE A 77 -0.85 12.35 -5.81
N LEU A 78 0.47 12.21 -5.67
CA LEU A 78 1.31 13.34 -5.27
C LEU A 78 1.24 14.40 -6.38
N ARG A 79 0.54 15.50 -6.08
CA ARG A 79 0.71 16.75 -6.83
C ARG A 79 1.97 17.43 -6.33
N GLY A 80 2.92 17.66 -7.24
CA GLY A 80 4.09 18.47 -6.92
C GLY A 80 3.65 19.87 -6.47
N LYS A 81 4.23 20.38 -5.39
CA LYS A 81 4.25 21.83 -5.17
C LYS A 81 5.09 22.43 -6.31
N ARG A 82 4.58 23.47 -6.99
CA ARG A 82 5.41 24.26 -7.91
C ARG A 82 6.68 24.64 -7.16
N ALA A 83 7.85 24.36 -7.75
CA ALA A 83 9.09 24.88 -7.22
C ALA A 83 8.97 26.40 -7.16
N THR A 84 8.84 26.97 -5.96
CA THR A 84 8.96 28.41 -5.76
C THR A 84 10.42 28.73 -5.98
N ASN A 85 10.74 29.26 -7.15
CA ASN A 85 12.08 29.72 -7.49
C ASN A 85 12.41 30.86 -6.51
N PRO A 86 13.40 30.72 -5.60
CA PRO A 86 13.90 31.85 -4.85
C PRO A 86 14.62 32.75 -5.85
N ARG A 87 14.14 33.99 -6.01
CA ARG A 87 14.90 35.05 -6.68
C ARG A 87 15.99 35.56 -5.76
#